data_AF-A0A1R3UYX3-F1
#
_entry.id   AF-A0A1R3UYX3-F1
#
_cell.length_a   1.000
_cell.length_b   1.000
_cell.length_c   1.000
_cell.angle_alpha   90.00
_cell.angle_beta   90.00
_cell.angle_gamma   90.00
#
_symmetry.space_group_name_H-M   'P 1'
#
loop_
_entity.id
_entity.type
_entity.pdbx_description
1 polymer ?
#
loop_
_entity_poly.entity_id
_entity_poly.type
_entity_poly.pdbx_seq_one_letter_code
_entity_poly.pdbx_strand_id
1 'polypeptide(L)' 'MTQNNDPDMDPAGTTQHFRRFVDDNPEPEEAPRRPILPLVLAGVGVLLAIGVIVVLVMAFS' A
#
# COMPACT_ATOMS: atom_id res chain seq x y z
N MET A 1 15.69 -2.34 -23.36
CA MET A 1 16.72 -3.39 -23.21
C MET A 1 16.19 -4.59 -23.98
N THR A 2 16.89 -5.00 -25.04
CA THR A 2 16.49 -6.14 -25.87
C THR A 2 16.67 -7.41 -25.04
N GLN A 3 15.57 -8.04 -24.63
CA GLN A 3 15.61 -9.29 -23.88
C GLN A 3 15.98 -10.40 -24.86
N ASN A 4 17.24 -10.82 -24.77
CA ASN A 4 17.78 -11.95 -25.50
C ASN A 4 17.01 -13.20 -25.05
N ASN A 5 16.03 -13.63 -25.82
CA ASN A 5 15.29 -14.87 -25.61
C ASN A 5 16.13 -16.04 -26.14
N ASP A 6 17.27 -16.30 -25.51
CA ASP A 6 17.93 -17.60 -25.69
C ASP A 6 17.02 -18.66 -25.06
N PRO A 7 16.63 -19.72 -25.81
CA PRO A 7 15.90 -20.84 -25.25
C PRO A 7 16.88 -21.67 -24.42
N ASP A 8 17.17 -21.22 -23.20
CA ASP A 8 17.91 -22.00 -22.22
C ASP A 8 16.98 -23.12 -21.73
N MET A 9 16.92 -24.17 -22.56
CA MET A 9 16.06 -25.33 -22.43
C MET A 9 16.59 -26.18 -21.30
N ASP A 10 16.18 -25.81 -20.08
CA ASP A 10 16.49 -26.54 -18.85
C ASP A 10 16.22 -28.05 -19.03
N PRO A 11 17.28 -28.89 -19.09
CA PRO A 11 17.17 -30.30 -19.45
C PRO A 11 16.47 -31.14 -18.37
N ALA A 12 16.28 -30.58 -17.17
CA ALA A 12 15.64 -31.27 -16.06
C ALA A 12 14.10 -31.25 -16.16
N GLY A 13 13.49 -30.42 -17.01
CA GLY A 13 12.03 -30.34 -17.25
C GLY A 13 11.17 -29.92 -16.04
N THR A 14 11.62 -30.19 -14.82
CA THR A 14 10.95 -29.92 -13.55
C THR A 14 10.84 -28.43 -13.27
N THR A 15 11.85 -27.66 -13.64
CA THR A 15 11.96 -26.22 -13.36
C THR A 15 11.08 -25.37 -14.28
N GLN A 16 10.59 -25.92 -15.40
CA GLN A 16 9.61 -25.23 -16.26
C GLN A 16 8.20 -25.22 -15.64
N HIS A 17 7.82 -26.28 -14.91
CA HIS A 17 6.51 -26.35 -14.27
C HIS A 17 6.36 -25.36 -13.12
N PHE A 18 7.45 -25.16 -12.35
CA PHE A 18 7.47 -24.14 -11.29
C PHE A 18 7.42 -22.72 -11.85
N ARG A 19 8.13 -22.44 -12.96
CA ARG A 19 8.04 -21.14 -13.63
C ARG A 19 6.60 -20.85 -14.07
N ARG A 20 5.94 -21.80 -14.76
CA ARG A 20 4.53 -21.66 -15.14
C ARG A 20 3.59 -21.44 -13.95
N PHE A 21 3.76 -22.19 -12.85
CA PHE A 21 2.93 -22.01 -11.65
C PHE A 21 3.08 -20.62 -10.99
N VAL A 22 4.30 -20.08 -10.96
CA VAL A 22 4.57 -18.73 -10.44
C VAL A 22 4.01 -17.67 -11.39
N ASP A 23 4.15 -17.86 -12.70
CA ASP A 23 3.61 -16.96 -13.71
C ASP A 23 2.06 -16.97 -13.75
N ASP A 24 1.45 -18.14 -13.50
CA ASP A 24 -0.02 -18.35 -13.49
C ASP A 24 -0.70 -17.81 -12.22
N ASN A 25 0.08 -17.45 -11.19
CA ASN A 25 -0.43 -16.85 -9.95
C ASN A 25 0.29 -15.52 -9.66
N PRO A 26 0.07 -14.49 -10.49
CA PRO A 26 0.60 -13.16 -10.22
C PRO A 26 0.05 -12.68 -8.87
N GLU A 27 0.91 -12.16 -8.00
CA GLU A 27 0.44 -11.58 -6.74
C GLU A 27 -0.60 -10.50 -7.05
N PRO A 28 -1.75 -10.50 -6.34
CA PRO A 28 -2.77 -9.51 -6.58
C PRO A 28 -2.16 -8.12 -6.38
N GLU A 29 -2.23 -7.28 -7.41
CA GLU A 29 -1.79 -5.90 -7.34
C GLU A 29 -2.46 -5.25 -6.13
N GLU A 30 -1.64 -4.76 -5.19
CA GLU A 30 -2.17 -4.08 -4.02
C GLU A 30 -3.04 -2.92 -4.48
N ALA A 31 -4.30 -2.90 -4.02
CA ALA A 31 -5.21 -1.82 -4.32
C ALA A 31 -4.55 -0.46 -3.97
N PRO A 32 -4.70 0.56 -4.82
CA PRO A 32 -4.02 1.84 -4.62
C PRO A 32 -4.35 2.42 -3.25
N ARG A 33 -3.33 2.53 -2.39
CA ARG A 33 -3.45 3.05 -1.03
C ARG A 33 -3.79 4.53 -1.10
N ARG A 34 -5.00 4.90 -0.69
CA ARG A 34 -5.40 6.32 -0.62
C ARG A 34 -4.57 7.04 0.44
N PRO A 35 -4.12 8.28 0.20
CA PRO A 35 -3.38 9.03 1.21
C PRO A 35 -4.28 9.32 2.42
N ILE A 36 -4.01 8.65 3.54
CA ILE A 36 -4.74 8.82 4.81
C ILE A 36 -4.23 9.99 5.64
N LEU A 37 -3.03 10.48 5.36
CA LEU A 37 -2.41 11.58 6.11
C LEU A 37 -3.30 12.84 6.21
N PRO A 38 -3.97 13.32 5.13
CA PRO A 38 -4.84 14.49 5.23
C PRO A 38 -6.04 14.28 6.17
N LEU A 39 -6.62 13.08 6.18
CA LEU A 39 -7.74 12.71 7.06
C LEU A 39 -7.31 12.69 8.52
N VAL A 40 -6.13 12.13 8.80
CA VAL A 40 -5.56 12.12 10.15
C VAL A 40 -5.30 13.53 10.63
N LEU A 41 -4.67 14.38 9.80
CA LEU A 41 -4.41 15.77 10.14
C LEU A 41 -5.70 16.56 10.42
N ALA A 42 -6.75 16.36 9.61
CA ALA A 42 -8.05 16.98 9.84
C ALA A 42 -8.66 16.55 11.19
N GLY A 43 -8.64 15.26 11.51
CA GLY A 43 -9.14 14.74 12.77
C GLY A 43 -8.40 15.31 13.99
N VAL A 44 -7.07 15.36 13.92
CA VAL A 44 -6.23 15.96 14.99
C VAL A 44 -6.55 17.45 15.17
N GLY A 45 -6.68 18.19 14.06
CA GLY A 45 -7.02 19.62 14.09
C GLY A 45 -8.38 19.88 14.75
N VAL A 46 -9.40 19.08 14.44
CA VAL A 46 -10.74 19.20 15.05
C VAL A 46 -10.67 18.94 16.55
N LEU A 47 -9.97 17.90 16.99
CA LEU A 47 -9.82 17.58 18.41
C LEU A 47 -9.12 18.71 19.18
N LEU A 48 -8.05 19.28 18.62
CA LEU A 48 -7.36 20.41 19.22
C LEU A 48 -8.27 21.64 19.31
N ALA A 49 -9.02 21.96 18.26
CA ALA A 49 -9.95 23.09 18.26
C ALA A 49 -11.02 22.93 19.35
N ILE A 50 -11.62 21.74 19.48
CA ILE A 50 -12.60 21.44 20.52
C ILE A 50 -11.97 21.63 21.91
N GLY A 51 -10.75 21.11 22.13
CA GLY A 51 -10.04 21.26 23.40
C GLY A 51 -9.83 22.72 23.78
N VAL A 52 -9.41 23.56 22.84
CA VAL A 52 -9.25 25.01 23.06
C VAL A 52 -10.58 25.65 23.43
N ILE A 53 -11.66 25.34 22.71
CA ILE A 53 -12.98 25.88 22.98
C ILE A 53 -13.43 25.51 24.39
N VAL A 54 -13.29 24.24 24.80
CA VAL A 54 -13.66 23.78 26.15
C VAL A 54 -12.87 24.53 27.22
N VAL A 55 -11.56 24.71 27.04
CA VAL A 55 -10.72 25.46 27.98
C VAL A 55 -11.15 26.92 28.07
N LEU A 56 -11.44 27.57 26.94
CA LEU A 56 -11.94 28.94 26.93
C LEU A 56 -13.29 29.07 27.63
N VAL A 57 -14.22 28.16 27.36
CA VAL A 57 -15.53 28.15 28.05
C VAL A 57 -15.32 28.00 29.57
N MET A 58 -14.47 27.07 30.01
CA MET A 58 -14.20 26.90 31.44
C MET A 58 -13.49 28.10 32.09
N ALA A 59 -12.66 28.83 31.33
CA ALA A 59 -11.95 29.99 31.85
C ALA A 59 -12.83 31.25 31.99
N PHE A 60 -13.93 31.34 31.24
CA PHE A 60 -14.78 32.54 31.16
C PHE A 60 -16.26 32.31 31.54
N SER A 61 -16.64 31.10 31.96
CA SER A 61 -17.94 30.81 32.63
C SER A 61 -17.88 31.12 34.11
#